data_AF-A0AAV4LRP4-F1
#
_entry.id   AF-A0AAV4LRP4-F1
#
_cell.length_a   1.000
_cell.length_b   1.000
_cell.length_c   1.000
_cell.angle_alpha   90.00
_cell.angle_beta   90.00
_cell.angle_gamma   90.00
#
_symmetry.space_group_name_H-M   'P 1'
#
loop_
_entity.id
_entity.type
_entity.pdbx_description
1 polymer ?
#
loop_
_entity_poly.entity_id
_entity_poly.type
_entity_poly.pdbx_seq_one_letter_code
_entity_poly.pdbx_strand_id
1 'polypeptide(L)'
;MGVPTRRWPIYATKRMVEVIPHLCASGERHTLVANVVFHSVGSTNRPTEGVSRHFTQGFLQTLNYVYSDRSFLEPPLSAASALHARELVFAPLNRRLVREVSPAIRPQPLEALVAGVEEALRRFAMYNTRAKEGICVNGLFRAVGAHEFAKALRVLRLQHKLRDEVEAATLNDYFGETLSESSDMACLEAVDMVLLTLQQRGRTDLFTPFVPGSWRPADVLQHVFEAECKVALDYFFTSAPPDAVSQAHEMLRATDACTGTAPPRQAHDCSRLVERDSATPTTEGVGVALGTGDMSGGISSRTEANLAVDPTETHGSACSTGASPVVETLADLIHVLKVLKRYRRQHDTGLVAVHIERDAVALATMESTFVVDLYVTDPLYQSTLFNLFAWLWSNSRLAKVGHNLLPKVAVLATKFDCPFTAFANMVDLRNNRIKRKAGSGTEGEVTRIEAPGTATPTELTTRRRLEDTQGPFAGVQPAGAAL
;
A
#
# COMPACT_ATOMS: atom_id res chain seq x y z
N MET A 1 6.10 19.54 42.42
CA MET A 1 7.28 18.71 42.76
C MET A 1 7.78 18.05 41.48
N GLY A 2 9.08 17.93 41.27
CA GLY A 2 9.63 17.27 40.08
C GLY A 2 9.49 15.75 40.18
N VAL A 3 9.05 15.10 39.11
CA VAL A 3 9.08 13.63 39.02
C VAL A 3 10.55 13.17 39.03
N PRO A 4 10.95 12.18 39.85
CA PRO A 4 12.34 11.72 39.88
C PRO A 4 12.75 11.18 38.51
N THR A 5 13.87 11.66 37.98
CA THR A 5 14.38 11.24 36.67
C THR A 5 14.84 9.79 36.74
N ARG A 6 13.99 8.88 36.22
CA ARG A 6 14.24 7.44 36.14
C ARG A 6 15.49 7.20 35.28
N ARG A 7 16.52 6.58 35.85
CA ARG A 7 17.81 6.31 35.18
C ARG A 7 17.92 4.83 34.86
N TRP A 8 18.48 4.54 33.68
CA TRP A 8 18.69 3.18 33.17
C TRP A 8 20.20 2.90 33.11
N PRO A 9 20.71 1.78 33.65
CA PRO A 9 22.15 1.50 33.65
C PRO A 9 22.65 1.14 32.24
N ILE A 10 23.81 1.70 31.86
CA ILE A 10 24.43 1.50 30.54
C ILE A 10 25.75 0.75 30.69
N TYR A 11 25.87 -0.40 30.03
CA TYR A 11 27.01 -1.32 30.12
C TYR A 11 28.06 -1.05 29.03
N ALA A 12 28.51 0.20 28.93
CA ALA A 12 29.27 0.74 27.79
C ALA A 12 30.56 -0.02 27.40
N THR A 13 31.15 -0.80 28.32
CA THR A 13 32.37 -1.59 28.09
C THR A 13 32.14 -3.04 27.65
N LYS A 14 30.89 -3.51 27.64
CA LYS A 14 30.52 -4.89 27.23
C LYS A 14 29.94 -4.92 25.82
N ARG A 15 29.94 -6.09 25.19
CA ARG A 15 29.28 -6.32 23.90
C ARG A 15 27.78 -6.59 24.09
N MET A 16 26.97 -6.26 23.09
CA MET A 16 25.51 -6.50 23.12
C MET A 16 25.15 -7.94 23.47
N VAL A 17 25.86 -8.91 22.90
CA VAL A 17 25.68 -10.36 23.14
C VAL A 17 25.99 -10.79 24.58
N GLU A 18 26.73 -9.98 25.35
CA GLU A 18 27.02 -10.24 26.78
C GLU A 18 26.00 -9.57 27.71
N VAL A 19 25.34 -8.50 27.25
CA VAL A 19 24.46 -7.65 28.06
C VAL A 19 22.99 -8.02 27.85
N ILE A 20 22.54 -8.02 26.60
CA ILE A 20 21.13 -8.15 26.25
C ILE A 20 20.51 -9.47 26.72
N PRO A 21 21.18 -10.65 26.63
CA PRO A 21 20.59 -11.90 27.14
C PRO A 21 20.36 -11.92 28.65
N HIS A 22 21.16 -11.18 29.43
CA HIS A 22 20.95 -11.04 30.88
C HIS A 22 19.75 -10.14 31.19
N LEU A 23 19.60 -9.02 30.46
CA LEU A 23 18.45 -8.10 30.61
C LEU A 23 17.13 -8.72 30.09
N CYS A 24 17.21 -9.56 29.06
CA CYS A 24 16.14 -10.48 28.64
C CYS A 24 15.71 -11.39 29.80
N ALA A 25 16.67 -12.08 30.45
CA ALA A 25 16.38 -13.03 31.52
C ALA A 25 15.83 -12.38 32.80
N SER A 26 16.28 -11.17 33.16
CA SER A 26 15.77 -10.40 34.31
C SER A 26 14.46 -9.66 34.03
N GLY A 27 14.07 -9.49 32.76
CA GLY A 27 12.84 -8.79 32.37
C GLY A 27 12.97 -7.27 32.29
N GLU A 28 14.19 -6.73 32.36
CA GLU A 28 14.45 -5.28 32.38
C GLU A 28 14.30 -4.59 31.02
N ARG A 29 13.06 -4.57 30.50
CA ARG A 29 12.71 -4.08 29.15
C ARG A 29 13.21 -2.64 28.87
N HIS A 30 13.09 -1.72 29.83
CA HIS A 30 13.62 -0.35 29.71
C HIS A 30 15.15 -0.30 29.69
N THR A 31 15.84 -1.04 30.57
CA THR A 31 17.31 -1.14 30.59
C THR A 31 17.85 -1.75 29.29
N LEU A 32 17.18 -2.79 28.77
CA LEU A 32 17.51 -3.45 27.50
C LEU A 32 17.50 -2.44 26.36
N VAL A 33 16.39 -1.71 26.19
CA VAL A 33 16.27 -0.69 25.15
C VAL A 33 17.28 0.45 25.34
N ALA A 34 17.57 0.86 26.57
CA ALA A 34 18.58 1.90 26.83
C ALA A 34 19.98 1.50 26.31
N ASN A 35 20.37 0.24 26.50
CA ASN A 35 21.64 -0.28 26.01
C ASN A 35 21.64 -0.45 24.48
N VAL A 36 20.54 -0.90 23.86
CA VAL A 36 20.44 -0.99 22.40
C VAL A 36 20.50 0.38 21.73
N VAL A 37 19.80 1.39 22.27
CA VAL A 37 19.89 2.79 21.82
C VAL A 37 21.33 3.31 21.94
N PHE A 38 21.99 3.07 23.08
CA PHE A 38 23.39 3.46 23.29
C PHE A 38 24.34 2.83 22.27
N HIS A 39 24.23 1.52 22.01
CA HIS A 39 25.07 0.83 21.02
C HIS A 39 24.78 1.21 19.56
N SER A 40 23.59 1.74 19.26
CA SER A 40 23.20 2.18 17.91
C SER A 40 23.62 3.62 17.62
N VAL A 41 23.35 4.52 18.56
CA VAL A 41 23.48 5.98 18.38
C VAL A 41 24.82 6.52 18.92
N GLY A 42 25.46 5.80 19.84
CA GLY A 42 26.69 6.22 20.51
C GLY A 42 26.51 7.52 21.30
N SER A 43 27.62 8.23 21.54
CA SER A 43 27.63 9.53 22.21
C SER A 43 27.32 10.72 21.29
N THR A 44 27.32 10.53 19.96
CA THR A 44 27.37 11.62 18.98
C THR A 44 26.01 12.01 18.36
N ASN A 45 24.94 11.26 18.65
CA ASN A 45 23.59 11.49 18.09
C ASN A 45 23.53 11.54 16.54
N ARG A 46 24.53 10.97 15.87
CA ARG A 46 24.68 10.88 14.42
C ARG A 46 25.35 9.55 14.06
N PRO A 47 24.58 8.47 13.80
CA PRO A 47 25.17 7.22 13.38
C PRO A 47 25.84 7.39 12.01
N THR A 48 27.12 7.04 11.90
CA THR A 48 27.81 6.91 10.62
C THR A 48 27.56 5.52 10.04
N GLU A 49 27.70 5.35 8.72
CA GLU A 49 27.44 4.05 8.08
C GLU A 49 28.28 2.91 8.69
N GLY A 50 29.53 3.21 9.07
CA GLY A 50 30.40 2.28 9.79
C GLY A 50 29.82 1.86 11.14
N VAL A 51 29.29 2.80 11.94
CA VAL A 51 28.63 2.49 13.22
C VAL A 51 27.37 1.65 13.00
N SER A 52 26.52 2.02 12.04
CA SER A 52 25.31 1.26 11.71
C SER A 52 25.61 -0.18 11.30
N ARG A 53 26.64 -0.42 10.47
CA ARG A 53 27.07 -1.77 10.08
C ARG A 53 27.54 -2.60 11.28
N HIS A 54 28.33 -2.04 12.18
CA HIS A 54 28.77 -2.72 13.40
C HIS A 54 27.60 -3.01 14.36
N PHE A 55 26.68 -2.06 14.52
CA PHE A 55 25.47 -2.23 15.32
C PHE A 55 24.60 -3.38 14.80
N THR A 56 24.25 -3.39 13.51
CA THR A 56 23.47 -4.47 12.90
C THR A 56 24.16 -5.84 13.04
N GLN A 57 25.49 -5.90 12.91
CA GLN A 57 26.23 -7.15 13.12
C GLN A 57 26.23 -7.61 14.58
N GLY A 58 26.40 -6.69 15.55
CA GLY A 58 26.32 -6.99 16.98
C GLY A 58 24.92 -7.41 17.43
N PHE A 59 23.88 -6.80 16.85
CA PHE A 59 22.49 -7.19 17.08
C PHE A 59 22.18 -8.57 16.49
N LEU A 60 22.65 -8.88 15.26
CA LEU A 60 22.51 -10.20 14.66
C LEU A 60 23.26 -11.28 15.46
N GLN A 61 24.46 -11.01 15.97
CA GLN A 61 25.17 -11.90 16.90
C GLN A 61 24.37 -12.13 18.19
N THR A 62 23.69 -11.11 18.70
CA THR A 62 22.83 -11.19 19.87
C THR A 62 21.61 -12.08 19.60
N LEU A 63 20.91 -11.88 18.47
CA LEU A 63 19.79 -12.73 18.05
C LEU A 63 20.21 -14.20 17.88
N ASN A 64 21.34 -14.43 17.19
CA ASN A 64 21.90 -15.77 17.01
C ASN A 64 22.23 -16.45 18.35
N TYR A 65 22.69 -15.70 19.36
CA TYR A 65 22.91 -16.24 20.70
C TYR A 65 21.60 -16.55 21.43
N VAL A 66 20.64 -15.60 21.46
CA VAL A 66 19.35 -15.71 22.19
C VAL A 66 18.48 -16.88 21.69
N TYR A 67 18.64 -17.29 20.43
CA TYR A 67 17.98 -18.45 19.84
C TYR A 67 18.96 -19.59 19.45
N SER A 68 20.16 -19.61 20.02
CA SER A 68 21.07 -20.77 19.90
C SER A 68 20.65 -21.89 20.85
N ASP A 69 20.78 -23.15 20.44
CA ASP A 69 20.49 -24.33 21.29
C ASP A 69 21.16 -24.23 22.68
N ARG A 70 22.39 -23.69 22.72
CA ARG A 70 23.13 -23.43 23.96
C ARG A 70 22.37 -22.53 24.94
N SER A 71 21.67 -21.50 24.47
CA SER A 71 20.86 -20.59 25.28
C SER A 71 19.52 -21.18 25.76
N PHE A 72 19.15 -22.39 25.32
CA PHE A 72 18.05 -23.16 25.91
C PHE A 72 18.52 -24.00 27.10
N LEU A 73 19.82 -24.29 27.21
CA LEU A 73 20.40 -25.19 28.22
C LEU A 73 21.25 -24.47 29.28
N GLU A 74 21.89 -23.35 28.92
CA GLU A 74 22.78 -22.59 29.81
C GLU A 74 22.17 -21.27 30.28
N PRO A 75 22.58 -20.74 31.45
CA PRO A 75 22.17 -19.42 31.90
C PRO A 75 22.75 -18.31 30.98
N PRO A 76 22.12 -17.13 30.91
CA PRO A 76 21.02 -16.67 31.78
C PRO A 76 19.62 -17.10 31.31
N LEU A 77 19.43 -17.46 30.04
CA LEU A 77 18.09 -17.59 29.44
C LEU A 77 17.34 -18.89 29.81
N SER A 78 18.04 -19.98 30.13
CA SER A 78 17.42 -21.20 30.70
C SER A 78 16.90 -21.02 32.13
N ALA A 79 17.44 -20.04 32.86
CA ALA A 79 17.07 -19.72 34.24
C ALA A 79 16.34 -18.37 34.36
N ALA A 80 15.71 -17.91 33.26
CA ALA A 80 15.03 -16.63 33.20
C ALA A 80 13.77 -16.61 34.09
N SER A 81 13.62 -15.54 34.88
CA SER A 81 12.41 -15.28 35.67
C SER A 81 11.32 -14.54 34.89
N ALA A 82 11.67 -13.94 33.76
CA ALA A 82 10.75 -13.19 32.90
C ALA A 82 9.99 -14.10 31.93
N LEU A 83 8.65 -13.98 31.89
CA LEU A 83 7.82 -14.59 30.85
C LEU A 83 8.20 -14.00 29.48
N HIS A 84 8.39 -14.85 28.47
CA HIS A 84 8.85 -14.47 27.12
C HIS A 84 10.19 -13.70 27.12
N ALA A 85 11.12 -14.11 27.99
CA ALA A 85 12.45 -13.50 28.13
C ALA A 85 13.22 -13.37 26.80
N ARG A 86 13.15 -14.36 25.89
CA ARG A 86 13.84 -14.30 24.59
C ARG A 86 13.26 -13.20 23.71
N GLU A 87 11.95 -13.08 23.68
CA GLU A 87 11.22 -12.14 22.84
C GLU A 87 11.44 -10.68 23.26
N LEU A 88 11.85 -10.41 24.50
CA LEU A 88 12.28 -9.07 24.94
C LEU A 88 13.46 -8.51 24.12
N VAL A 89 14.21 -9.35 23.39
CA VAL A 89 15.22 -8.90 22.41
C VAL A 89 14.62 -8.02 21.31
N PHE A 90 13.32 -8.16 21.01
CA PHE A 90 12.60 -7.36 20.01
C PHE A 90 12.08 -6.01 20.55
N ALA A 91 12.16 -5.78 21.86
CA ALA A 91 11.69 -4.54 22.50
C ALA A 91 12.24 -3.22 21.91
N PRO A 92 13.44 -3.13 21.31
CA PRO A 92 13.93 -1.93 20.63
C PRO A 92 13.10 -1.48 19.41
N LEU A 93 12.22 -2.32 18.86
CA LEU A 93 11.26 -1.90 17.83
C LEU A 93 10.15 -1.01 18.40
N ASN A 94 9.77 -1.18 19.68
CA ASN A 94 8.66 -0.44 20.29
C ASN A 94 9.02 1.05 20.43
N ARG A 95 8.58 1.89 19.48
CA ARG A 95 8.95 3.32 19.43
C ARG A 95 8.50 4.11 20.65
N ARG A 96 7.39 3.71 21.29
CA ARG A 96 6.92 4.30 22.55
C ARG A 96 7.95 4.09 23.67
N LEU A 97 8.40 2.85 23.87
CA LEU A 97 9.44 2.50 24.84
C LEU A 97 10.78 3.18 24.53
N VAL A 98 11.19 3.26 23.25
CA VAL A 98 12.40 4.00 22.86
C VAL A 98 12.28 5.49 23.22
N ARG A 99 11.10 6.09 23.05
CA ARG A 99 10.82 7.48 23.48
C ARG A 99 10.73 7.63 25.00
N GLU A 100 10.21 6.65 25.75
CA GLU A 100 10.22 6.64 27.22
C GLU A 100 11.65 6.58 27.79
N VAL A 101 12.51 5.81 27.14
CA VAL A 101 13.91 5.59 27.54
C VAL A 101 14.83 6.73 27.10
N SER A 102 14.60 7.30 25.92
CA SER A 102 15.37 8.42 25.37
C SER A 102 14.46 9.50 24.75
N PRO A 103 13.78 10.34 25.57
CA PRO A 103 12.83 11.34 25.08
C PRO A 103 13.42 12.39 24.12
N ALA A 104 14.74 12.59 24.16
CA ALA A 104 15.46 13.53 23.31
C ALA A 104 16.00 12.91 22.00
N ILE A 105 15.65 11.66 21.67
CA ILE A 105 16.08 11.03 20.42
C ILE A 105 15.45 11.75 19.22
N ARG A 106 16.28 12.15 18.26
CA ARG A 106 15.82 12.81 17.03
C ARG A 106 15.22 11.77 16.05
N PRO A 107 14.30 12.15 15.14
CA PRO A 107 13.68 11.21 14.20
C PRO A 107 14.68 10.40 13.37
N GLN A 108 15.67 11.05 12.76
CA GLN A 108 16.67 10.38 11.91
C GLN A 108 17.52 9.32 12.66
N PRO A 109 18.08 9.57 13.88
CA PRO A 109 18.67 8.52 14.71
C PRO A 109 17.70 7.40 15.13
N LEU A 110 16.42 7.71 15.39
CA LEU A 110 15.41 6.70 15.70
C LEU A 110 15.12 5.79 14.48
N GLU A 111 14.98 6.38 13.30
CA GLU A 111 14.81 5.66 12.03
C GLU A 111 16.04 4.81 11.70
N ALA A 112 17.25 5.32 11.93
CA ALA A 112 18.49 4.57 11.73
C ALA A 112 18.63 3.37 12.70
N LEU A 113 18.23 3.54 13.96
CA LEU A 113 18.15 2.45 14.95
C LEU A 113 17.16 1.37 14.50
N VAL A 114 15.93 1.77 14.14
CA VAL A 114 14.87 0.86 13.71
C VAL A 114 15.26 0.12 12.43
N ALA A 115 15.81 0.82 11.42
CA ALA A 115 16.33 0.19 10.20
C ALA A 115 17.51 -0.76 10.48
N GLY A 116 18.41 -0.42 11.41
CA GLY A 116 19.53 -1.26 11.80
C GLY A 116 19.12 -2.55 12.52
N VAL A 117 18.03 -2.50 13.30
CA VAL A 117 17.38 -3.67 13.93
C VAL A 117 16.64 -4.49 12.88
N GLU A 118 15.84 -3.88 12.01
CA GLU A 118 15.11 -4.57 10.94
C GLU A 118 16.03 -5.28 9.94
N GLU A 119 17.18 -4.69 9.61
CA GLU A 119 18.22 -5.34 8.81
C GLU A 119 18.77 -6.60 9.49
N ALA A 120 19.04 -6.52 10.80
CA ALA A 120 19.50 -7.67 11.59
C ALA A 120 18.42 -8.77 11.68
N LEU A 121 17.16 -8.40 11.90
CA LEU A 121 16.03 -9.33 11.93
C LEU A 121 15.78 -10.00 10.58
N ARG A 122 15.88 -9.27 9.47
CA ARG A 122 15.72 -9.82 8.12
C ARG A 122 16.83 -10.81 7.77
N ARG A 123 18.08 -10.54 8.18
CA ARG A 123 19.20 -11.49 8.08
C ARG A 123 18.97 -12.70 8.98
N PHE A 124 18.56 -12.50 10.23
CA PHE A 124 18.27 -13.59 11.15
C PHE A 124 17.21 -14.55 10.59
N ALA A 125 16.09 -14.02 10.08
CA ALA A 125 15.01 -14.80 9.51
C ALA A 125 15.35 -15.47 8.17
N MET A 126 16.29 -14.89 7.40
CA MET A 126 16.78 -15.48 6.15
C MET A 126 17.74 -16.66 6.39
N TYR A 127 18.64 -16.56 7.38
CA TYR A 127 19.72 -17.54 7.58
C TYR A 127 19.44 -18.56 8.69
N ASN A 128 18.64 -18.22 9.72
CA ASN A 128 18.35 -19.11 10.85
C ASN A 128 16.91 -19.66 10.80
N THR A 129 16.55 -20.32 9.70
CA THR A 129 15.18 -20.80 9.42
C THR A 129 14.62 -21.73 10.50
N ARG A 130 15.45 -22.52 11.18
CA ARG A 130 15.03 -23.35 12.34
C ARG A 130 14.89 -22.54 13.63
N ALA A 131 15.81 -21.62 13.90
CA ALA A 131 15.85 -20.88 15.17
C ALA A 131 14.69 -19.88 15.28
N LYS A 132 14.27 -19.27 14.17
CA LYS A 132 13.12 -18.33 14.15
C LYS A 132 11.79 -19.00 14.51
N GLU A 133 11.64 -20.31 14.31
CA GLU A 133 10.43 -21.04 14.72
C GLU A 133 10.33 -21.23 16.24
N GLY A 134 11.43 -21.00 16.98
CA GLY A 134 11.42 -20.92 18.43
C GLY A 134 10.91 -19.58 19.00
N ILE A 135 10.49 -18.63 18.16
CA ILE A 135 9.91 -17.34 18.58
C ILE A 135 8.43 -17.54 18.94
N CYS A 136 8.04 -17.13 20.16
CA CYS A 136 6.63 -17.05 20.55
C CYS A 136 5.97 -15.77 20.00
N VAL A 137 4.84 -15.92 19.28
CA VAL A 137 4.08 -14.78 18.71
C VAL A 137 3.56 -13.83 19.80
N ASN A 138 3.04 -14.38 20.90
CA ASN A 138 2.42 -13.57 21.96
C ASN A 138 3.50 -12.85 22.79
N GLY A 139 4.67 -13.46 22.94
CA GLY A 139 5.88 -12.80 23.46
C GLY A 139 6.38 -11.70 22.54
N LEU A 140 6.43 -11.93 21.23
CA LEU A 140 6.79 -10.92 20.22
C LEU A 140 5.86 -9.71 20.30
N PHE A 141 4.54 -9.91 20.33
CA PHE A 141 3.56 -8.82 20.54
C PHE A 141 3.85 -8.03 21.83
N ARG A 142 3.96 -8.72 22.97
CA ARG A 142 4.25 -8.09 24.27
C ARG A 142 5.57 -7.31 24.27
N ALA A 143 6.54 -7.71 23.46
CA ALA A 143 7.82 -7.01 23.28
C ALA A 143 7.72 -5.80 22.33
N VAL A 144 6.97 -5.86 21.22
CA VAL A 144 6.96 -4.80 20.18
C VAL A 144 5.78 -3.83 20.25
N GLY A 145 4.63 -4.22 20.83
CA GLY A 145 3.38 -3.44 20.85
C GLY A 145 2.64 -3.41 19.50
N ALA A 146 1.37 -2.98 19.48
CA ALA A 146 0.49 -3.17 18.32
C ALA A 146 1.07 -2.67 16.98
N HIS A 147 1.40 -1.38 16.86
CA HIS A 147 1.83 -0.75 15.60
C HIS A 147 3.02 -1.44 14.90
N GLU A 148 3.93 -2.07 15.65
CA GLU A 148 5.14 -2.71 15.09
C GLU A 148 4.98 -4.24 14.97
N PHE A 149 3.88 -4.82 15.46
CA PHE A 149 3.67 -6.27 15.50
C PHE A 149 3.46 -6.88 14.11
N ALA A 150 2.52 -6.35 13.33
CA ALA A 150 2.27 -6.80 11.95
C ALA A 150 3.52 -6.65 11.07
N LYS A 151 4.31 -5.59 11.29
CA LYS A 151 5.59 -5.37 10.62
C LYS A 151 6.65 -6.40 11.05
N ALA A 152 6.81 -6.65 12.34
CA ALA A 152 7.77 -7.62 12.88
C ALA A 152 7.48 -9.04 12.38
N LEU A 153 6.21 -9.46 12.35
CA LEU A 153 5.78 -10.75 11.79
C LEU A 153 6.18 -10.94 10.33
N ARG A 154 6.09 -9.87 9.51
CA ARG A 154 6.51 -9.88 8.09
C ARG A 154 8.02 -9.94 7.93
N VAL A 155 8.78 -9.15 8.70
CA VAL A 155 10.25 -9.14 8.65
C VAL A 155 10.82 -10.50 9.10
N LEU A 156 10.22 -11.11 10.13
CA LEU A 156 10.64 -12.41 10.66
C LEU A 156 10.06 -13.62 9.88
N ARG A 157 9.11 -13.38 8.96
CA ARG A 157 8.37 -14.42 8.22
C ARG A 157 7.73 -15.45 9.17
N LEU A 158 6.85 -14.98 10.05
CA LEU A 158 6.17 -15.76 11.09
C LEU A 158 4.64 -15.76 10.95
N GLN A 159 4.10 -15.33 9.80
CA GLN A 159 2.65 -15.16 9.62
C GLN A 159 1.88 -16.48 9.79
N HIS A 160 2.49 -17.63 9.44
CA HIS A 160 1.90 -18.96 9.64
C HIS A 160 1.55 -19.24 11.11
N LYS A 161 2.31 -18.72 12.07
CA LYS A 161 2.05 -18.90 13.51
C LYS A 161 0.76 -18.20 13.98
N LEU A 162 0.22 -17.24 13.22
CA LEU A 162 -1.10 -16.63 13.48
C LEU A 162 -2.27 -17.62 13.39
N ARG A 163 -2.06 -18.78 12.77
CA ARG A 163 -3.04 -19.84 12.64
C ARG A 163 -3.26 -20.62 13.95
N ASP A 164 -2.17 -21.00 14.63
CA ASP A 164 -2.22 -22.00 15.69
C ASP A 164 -1.58 -21.52 17.03
N GLU A 165 -0.72 -20.48 17.04
CA GLU A 165 0.01 -20.05 18.25
C GLU A 165 -0.50 -18.76 18.90
N VAL A 166 -1.31 -17.95 18.20
CA VAL A 166 -1.72 -16.63 18.71
C VAL A 166 -2.81 -16.73 19.79
N GLU A 167 -2.59 -16.05 20.92
CA GLU A 167 -3.53 -15.97 22.04
C GLU A 167 -4.69 -15.00 21.72
N ALA A 168 -5.91 -15.31 22.18
CA ALA A 168 -7.05 -14.39 22.05
C ALA A 168 -6.78 -13.02 22.70
N ALA A 169 -6.10 -13.00 23.85
CA ALA A 169 -5.66 -11.77 24.51
C ALA A 169 -4.75 -10.92 23.60
N THR A 170 -3.79 -11.54 22.90
CA THR A 170 -2.89 -10.83 21.97
C THR A 170 -3.64 -10.18 20.81
N LEU A 171 -4.69 -10.81 20.28
CA LEU A 171 -5.55 -10.18 19.27
C LEU A 171 -6.45 -9.09 19.86
N ASN A 172 -6.94 -9.28 21.08
CA ASN A 172 -7.78 -8.29 21.77
C ASN A 172 -7.02 -7.01 22.11
N ASP A 173 -5.80 -7.16 22.63
CA ASP A 173 -4.87 -6.07 22.90
C ASP A 173 -4.47 -5.38 21.59
N TYR A 174 -4.17 -6.13 20.52
CA TYR A 174 -3.80 -5.56 19.21
C TYR A 174 -4.93 -4.70 18.62
N PHE A 175 -6.13 -5.27 18.41
CA PHE A 175 -7.24 -4.51 17.81
C PHE A 175 -7.73 -3.40 18.73
N GLY A 176 -7.70 -3.61 20.06
CA GLY A 176 -8.01 -2.59 21.05
C GLY A 176 -7.05 -1.39 21.03
N GLU A 177 -5.72 -1.63 21.03
CA GLU A 177 -4.73 -0.56 20.90
C GLU A 177 -4.87 0.16 19.54
N THR A 178 -4.85 -0.58 18.42
CA THR A 178 -4.88 0.00 17.07
C THR A 178 -6.16 0.80 16.81
N LEU A 179 -7.35 0.24 17.03
CA LEU A 179 -8.60 0.94 16.72
C LEU A 179 -8.84 2.15 17.65
N SER A 180 -8.24 2.18 18.84
CA SER A 180 -8.36 3.33 19.76
C SER A 180 -7.72 4.62 19.23
N GLU A 181 -6.82 4.56 18.25
CA GLU A 181 -6.23 5.76 17.64
C GLU A 181 -7.17 6.48 16.65
N SER A 182 -8.28 5.86 16.23
CA SER A 182 -9.33 6.47 15.38
C SER A 182 -8.78 7.20 14.13
N SER A 183 -7.77 6.62 13.46
CA SER A 183 -7.13 7.20 12.28
C SER A 183 -7.24 6.28 11.06
N ASP A 184 -7.22 6.85 9.85
CA ASP A 184 -7.27 6.07 8.60
C ASP A 184 -6.16 5.02 8.51
N MET A 185 -4.95 5.38 8.96
CA MET A 185 -3.81 4.46 8.96
C MET A 185 -4.01 3.31 9.95
N ALA A 186 -4.56 3.57 11.14
CA ALA A 186 -4.86 2.53 12.11
C ALA A 186 -5.99 1.61 11.63
N CYS A 187 -7.03 2.16 10.98
CA CYS A 187 -8.08 1.36 10.33
C CYS A 187 -7.51 0.47 9.22
N LEU A 188 -6.58 0.99 8.41
CA LEU A 188 -5.89 0.25 7.36
C LEU A 188 -4.98 -0.86 7.93
N GLU A 189 -4.23 -0.59 9.00
CA GLU A 189 -3.43 -1.59 9.71
C GLU A 189 -4.30 -2.69 10.34
N ALA A 190 -5.46 -2.34 10.92
CA ALA A 190 -6.41 -3.30 11.44
C ALA A 190 -6.99 -4.21 10.34
N VAL A 191 -7.42 -3.65 9.20
CA VAL A 191 -7.90 -4.42 8.04
C VAL A 191 -6.80 -5.33 7.47
N ASP A 192 -5.58 -4.82 7.35
CA ASP A 192 -4.41 -5.60 6.92
C ASP A 192 -4.15 -6.80 7.85
N MET A 193 -4.30 -6.63 9.17
CA MET A 193 -4.19 -7.72 10.15
C MET A 193 -5.38 -8.70 10.09
N VAL A 194 -6.60 -8.23 9.82
CA VAL A 194 -7.79 -9.08 9.56
C VAL A 194 -7.53 -9.97 8.34
N LEU A 195 -7.17 -9.38 7.21
CA LEU A 195 -6.88 -10.07 5.95
C LEU A 195 -5.77 -11.11 6.13
N LEU A 196 -4.67 -10.73 6.78
CA LEU A 196 -3.57 -11.64 7.07
C LEU A 196 -4.01 -12.83 7.92
N THR A 197 -4.85 -12.61 8.93
CA THR A 197 -5.31 -13.68 9.83
C THR A 197 -6.31 -14.62 9.15
N LEU A 198 -7.22 -14.10 8.31
CA LEU A 198 -8.13 -14.91 7.48
C LEU A 198 -7.35 -15.81 6.51
N GLN A 199 -6.38 -15.25 5.78
CA GLN A 199 -5.54 -15.98 4.83
C GLN A 199 -4.78 -17.13 5.49
N GLN A 200 -4.18 -16.92 6.68
CA GLN A 200 -3.40 -17.95 7.37
C GLN A 200 -4.26 -19.03 8.04
N ARG A 201 -5.52 -18.71 8.40
CA ARG A 201 -6.47 -19.67 8.99
C ARG A 201 -7.24 -20.49 7.95
N GLY A 202 -7.26 -20.06 6.69
CA GLY A 202 -8.04 -20.72 5.64
C GLY A 202 -9.56 -20.70 5.91
N ARG A 203 -10.02 -19.69 6.66
CA ARG A 203 -11.43 -19.46 6.98
C ARG A 203 -11.82 -18.08 6.45
N THR A 204 -12.97 -18.01 5.80
CA THR A 204 -13.50 -16.80 5.15
C THR A 204 -14.76 -16.26 5.86
N ASP A 205 -15.18 -16.90 6.95
CA ASP A 205 -16.26 -16.46 7.84
C ASP A 205 -15.86 -15.21 8.64
N LEU A 206 -16.66 -14.15 8.55
CA LEU A 206 -16.47 -12.90 9.27
C LEU A 206 -17.03 -12.90 10.70
N PHE A 207 -17.97 -13.79 11.00
CA PHE A 207 -18.72 -13.85 12.26
C PHE A 207 -18.13 -14.86 13.25
N THR A 208 -17.31 -15.81 12.79
CA THR A 208 -16.43 -16.61 13.67
C THR A 208 -15.28 -15.74 14.21
N PRO A 209 -15.02 -15.74 15.54
CA PRO A 209 -13.86 -15.04 16.10
C PRO A 209 -12.55 -15.72 15.67
N PHE A 210 -11.49 -14.94 15.47
CA PHE A 210 -10.20 -15.47 15.02
C PHE A 210 -9.72 -16.63 15.90
N VAL A 211 -9.80 -16.44 17.22
CA VAL A 211 -9.53 -17.41 18.28
C VAL A 211 -10.73 -17.40 19.23
N PRO A 212 -11.15 -18.51 19.86
CA PRO A 212 -12.21 -18.47 20.87
C PRO A 212 -11.93 -17.42 21.96
N GLY A 213 -12.85 -16.46 22.13
CA GLY A 213 -12.67 -15.32 23.04
C GLY A 213 -11.94 -14.09 22.45
N SER A 214 -11.63 -14.07 21.15
CA SER A 214 -11.10 -12.88 20.47
C SER A 214 -12.18 -12.05 19.76
N TRP A 215 -11.78 -10.88 19.25
CA TRP A 215 -12.51 -10.16 18.18
C TRP A 215 -12.86 -11.10 17.01
N ARG A 216 -13.97 -10.78 16.33
CA ARG A 216 -14.35 -11.29 15.01
C ARG A 216 -13.88 -10.32 13.91
N PRO A 217 -13.62 -10.80 12.68
CA PRO A 217 -13.45 -9.92 11.52
C PRO A 217 -14.59 -8.90 11.37
N ALA A 218 -15.84 -9.31 11.60
CA ALA A 218 -17.02 -8.45 11.58
C ALA A 218 -16.96 -7.31 12.60
N ASP A 219 -16.42 -7.55 13.81
CA ASP A 219 -16.30 -6.50 14.85
C ASP A 219 -15.30 -5.41 14.42
N VAL A 220 -14.19 -5.81 13.81
CA VAL A 220 -13.18 -4.88 13.27
C VAL A 220 -13.75 -4.10 12.09
N LEU A 221 -14.42 -4.79 11.15
CA LEU A 221 -15.05 -4.13 10.01
C LEU A 221 -16.16 -3.16 10.44
N GLN A 222 -16.95 -3.49 11.46
CA GLN A 222 -17.95 -2.57 12.02
C GLN A 222 -17.31 -1.28 12.53
N HIS A 223 -16.20 -1.34 13.27
CA HIS A 223 -15.47 -0.14 13.69
C HIS A 223 -14.94 0.68 12.50
N VAL A 224 -14.50 0.02 11.42
CA VAL A 224 -14.01 0.70 10.20
C VAL A 224 -15.16 1.35 9.41
N PHE A 225 -16.37 0.76 9.42
CA PHE A 225 -17.58 1.38 8.87
C PHE A 225 -18.05 2.56 9.73
N GLU A 226 -18.07 2.42 11.06
CA GLU A 226 -18.44 3.50 12.00
C GLU A 226 -17.45 4.68 11.99
N ALA A 227 -16.18 4.42 11.65
CA ALA A 227 -15.16 5.44 11.40
C ALA A 227 -15.19 6.05 9.98
N GLU A 228 -16.13 5.63 9.11
CA GLU A 228 -16.25 6.04 7.70
C GLU A 228 -14.96 5.89 6.87
N CYS A 229 -14.03 5.01 7.29
CA CYS A 229 -12.67 4.95 6.74
C CYS A 229 -12.62 4.28 5.37
N LYS A 230 -12.95 5.05 4.32
CA LYS A 230 -13.01 4.58 2.93
C LYS A 230 -11.73 3.84 2.48
N VAL A 231 -10.54 4.31 2.86
CA VAL A 231 -9.27 3.71 2.40
C VAL A 231 -9.11 2.27 2.90
N ALA A 232 -9.49 2.01 4.16
CA ALA A 232 -9.45 0.68 4.73
C ALA A 232 -10.55 -0.24 4.15
N LEU A 233 -11.71 0.32 3.82
CA LEU A 233 -12.81 -0.41 3.18
C LEU A 233 -12.48 -0.79 1.72
N ASP A 234 -12.02 0.16 0.91
CA ASP A 234 -11.56 -0.09 -0.47
C ASP A 234 -10.45 -1.16 -0.48
N TYR A 235 -9.53 -1.12 0.50
CA TYR A 235 -8.49 -2.14 0.65
C TYR A 235 -9.05 -3.51 1.05
N PHE A 236 -10.03 -3.58 1.97
CA PHE A 236 -10.71 -4.83 2.30
C PHE A 236 -11.42 -5.42 1.07
N PHE A 237 -12.27 -4.65 0.38
CA PHE A 237 -13.06 -5.14 -0.74
C PHE A 237 -12.23 -5.53 -1.97
N THR A 238 -11.00 -5.02 -2.12
CA THR A 238 -10.06 -5.42 -3.18
C THR A 238 -9.18 -6.62 -2.80
N SER A 239 -8.97 -6.89 -1.51
CA SER A 239 -7.98 -7.88 -1.03
C SER A 239 -8.57 -9.07 -0.25
N ALA A 240 -9.86 -9.02 0.10
CA ALA A 240 -10.53 -10.08 0.84
C ALA A 240 -10.98 -11.26 -0.06
N PRO A 241 -11.07 -12.49 0.48
CA PRO A 241 -11.70 -13.61 -0.21
C PRO A 241 -13.17 -13.33 -0.60
N PRO A 242 -13.69 -13.90 -1.70
CA PRO A 242 -15.01 -13.57 -2.23
C PRO A 242 -16.17 -13.88 -1.25
N ASP A 243 -16.06 -14.93 -0.44
CA ASP A 243 -17.06 -15.25 0.58
C ASP A 243 -17.08 -14.18 1.69
N ALA A 244 -15.91 -13.64 2.05
CA ALA A 244 -15.77 -12.58 3.05
C ALA A 244 -16.30 -11.25 2.51
N VAL A 245 -16.04 -10.92 1.25
CA VAL A 245 -16.67 -9.79 0.54
C VAL A 245 -18.19 -9.92 0.52
N SER A 246 -18.71 -11.11 0.24
CA SER A 246 -20.16 -11.39 0.20
C SER A 246 -20.82 -11.19 1.56
N GLN A 247 -20.20 -11.70 2.63
CA GLN A 247 -20.67 -11.48 4.01
C GLN A 247 -20.58 -10.01 4.44
N ALA A 248 -19.54 -9.27 4.03
CA ALA A 248 -19.44 -7.85 4.33
C ALA A 248 -20.54 -7.03 3.62
N HIS A 249 -20.91 -7.39 2.39
CA HIS A 249 -22.06 -6.80 1.70
C HIS A 249 -23.39 -7.16 2.35
N GLU A 250 -23.56 -8.38 2.87
CA GLU A 250 -24.76 -8.76 3.64
C GLU A 250 -24.85 -7.99 4.96
N MET A 251 -23.74 -7.88 5.70
CA MET A 251 -23.65 -7.10 6.93
C MET A 251 -24.02 -5.63 6.69
N LEU A 252 -23.48 -5.00 5.65
CA LEU A 252 -23.82 -3.63 5.25
C LEU A 252 -25.31 -3.43 4.95
N ARG A 253 -25.95 -4.38 4.24
CA ARG A 253 -27.40 -4.32 3.98
C ARG A 253 -28.22 -4.43 5.27
N ALA A 254 -27.75 -5.21 6.24
CA ALA A 254 -28.40 -5.35 7.54
C ALA A 254 -28.29 -4.05 8.37
N THR A 255 -27.17 -3.34 8.32
CA THR A 255 -27.03 -2.03 8.98
C THR A 255 -27.91 -0.97 8.33
N ASP A 256 -27.94 -0.91 6.99
CA ASP A 256 -28.73 0.08 6.24
C ASP A 256 -30.25 -0.14 6.35
N ALA A 257 -30.69 -1.37 6.62
CA ALA A 257 -32.08 -1.65 6.99
C ALA A 257 -32.53 -0.92 8.28
N CYS A 258 -31.58 -0.47 9.12
CA CYS A 258 -31.86 0.33 10.32
C CYS A 258 -31.72 1.85 10.11
N THR A 259 -30.98 2.32 9.09
CA THR A 259 -30.86 3.75 8.74
C THR A 259 -31.80 4.19 7.62
N GLY A 260 -32.31 3.25 6.81
CA GLY A 260 -33.35 3.49 5.80
C GLY A 260 -32.86 4.19 4.53
N THR A 261 -31.60 3.97 4.13
CA THR A 261 -30.88 4.88 3.23
C THR A 261 -30.52 4.34 1.84
N ALA A 262 -30.80 3.07 1.49
CA ALA A 262 -30.77 2.60 0.10
C ALA A 262 -32.10 1.99 -0.42
N PRO A 263 -32.51 2.30 -1.67
CA PRO A 263 -33.58 1.59 -2.36
C PRO A 263 -33.09 0.22 -2.90
N PRO A 264 -33.96 -0.80 -2.97
CA PRO A 264 -33.55 -2.16 -3.33
C PRO A 264 -33.27 -2.30 -4.84
N ARG A 265 -32.01 -2.16 -5.27
CA ARG A 265 -31.61 -2.35 -6.68
C ARG A 265 -30.34 -3.16 -6.99
N GLN A 266 -29.56 -3.60 -6.01
CA GLN A 266 -28.38 -4.47 -6.25
C GLN A 266 -28.60 -5.96 -5.91
N ALA A 267 -29.82 -6.39 -5.56
CA ALA A 267 -30.11 -7.79 -5.25
C ALA A 267 -30.05 -8.72 -6.48
N HIS A 268 -30.25 -8.21 -7.70
CA HIS A 268 -30.48 -9.05 -8.89
C HIS A 268 -29.22 -9.62 -9.56
N ASP A 269 -28.03 -9.05 -9.34
CA ASP A 269 -26.81 -9.57 -9.97
C ASP A 269 -26.11 -10.66 -9.15
N CYS A 270 -26.38 -10.76 -7.84
CA CYS A 270 -25.94 -11.90 -7.02
C CYS A 270 -26.68 -13.19 -7.41
N SER A 271 -28.02 -13.16 -7.61
CA SER A 271 -28.80 -14.32 -8.04
C SER A 271 -28.29 -14.89 -9.37
N ARG A 272 -27.87 -14.01 -10.29
CA ARG A 272 -27.37 -14.38 -11.64
C ARG A 272 -26.00 -15.08 -11.67
N LEU A 273 -25.33 -15.19 -10.52
CA LEU A 273 -24.14 -16.02 -10.35
C LEU A 273 -24.43 -17.38 -9.68
N VAL A 274 -25.63 -17.58 -9.14
CA VAL A 274 -26.06 -18.85 -8.51
C VAL A 274 -27.00 -19.64 -9.45
N GLU A 275 -27.90 -18.97 -10.17
CA GLU A 275 -28.88 -19.61 -11.06
C GLU A 275 -28.29 -20.05 -12.43
N ARG A 276 -27.00 -19.82 -12.68
CA ARG A 276 -26.41 -19.99 -14.02
C ARG A 276 -25.98 -21.42 -14.36
N ASP A 277 -25.94 -22.31 -13.36
CA ASP A 277 -25.71 -23.75 -13.53
C ASP A 277 -27.01 -24.59 -13.52
N SER A 278 -28.20 -23.96 -13.50
CA SER A 278 -29.48 -24.67 -13.30
C SER A 278 -30.64 -24.23 -14.20
N ALA A 279 -30.51 -24.40 -15.53
CA ALA A 279 -31.59 -24.93 -16.40
C ALA A 279 -31.22 -24.98 -17.90
N THR A 280 -31.42 -26.14 -18.52
CA THR A 280 -31.89 -26.26 -19.91
C THR A 280 -33.23 -27.03 -19.90
N PRO A 281 -34.16 -26.74 -20.83
CA PRO A 281 -35.58 -27.04 -20.62
C PRO A 281 -36.00 -28.47 -20.96
N THR A 282 -37.07 -28.90 -20.29
CA THR A 282 -37.79 -30.16 -20.52
C THR A 282 -38.75 -30.10 -21.72
N THR A 283 -38.85 -31.18 -22.48
CA THR A 283 -40.13 -31.66 -23.01
C THR A 283 -40.16 -33.19 -23.08
N GLU A 284 -41.36 -33.76 -22.93
CA GLU A 284 -41.61 -35.14 -22.50
C GLU A 284 -41.65 -36.17 -23.65
N GLY A 285 -41.47 -37.46 -23.33
CA GLY A 285 -41.65 -38.56 -24.28
C GLY A 285 -41.44 -39.95 -23.66
N VAL A 286 -42.52 -40.70 -23.42
CA VAL A 286 -42.49 -42.05 -22.82
C VAL A 286 -42.34 -43.13 -23.91
N GLY A 287 -41.40 -44.10 -23.78
CA GLY A 287 -41.32 -45.20 -24.77
C GLY A 287 -40.14 -46.19 -24.72
N VAL A 288 -40.11 -47.06 -23.71
CA VAL A 288 -39.53 -48.44 -23.66
C VAL A 288 -38.67 -48.98 -24.85
N ALA A 289 -37.35 -49.11 -24.59
CA ALA A 289 -36.42 -50.24 -24.85
C ALA A 289 -36.04 -50.76 -26.28
N LEU A 290 -34.87 -51.43 -26.31
CA LEU A 290 -34.25 -52.30 -27.35
C LEU A 290 -33.69 -51.62 -28.63
N GLY A 291 -32.49 -52.07 -29.07
CA GLY A 291 -31.92 -51.74 -30.39
C GLY A 291 -30.38 -51.72 -30.44
N THR A 292 -29.76 -52.79 -30.96
CA THR A 292 -28.30 -52.94 -31.14
C THR A 292 -27.78 -52.38 -32.48
N GLY A 293 -26.56 -51.82 -32.48
CA GLY A 293 -25.71 -51.62 -33.69
C GLY A 293 -25.90 -50.28 -34.44
N ASP A 294 -25.04 -49.92 -35.40
CA ASP A 294 -23.69 -50.42 -35.73
C ASP A 294 -22.91 -49.42 -36.63
N MET A 295 -21.60 -49.62 -36.82
CA MET A 295 -20.69 -49.18 -37.92
C MET A 295 -20.86 -47.81 -38.66
N SER A 296 -19.71 -47.11 -38.78
CA SER A 296 -19.32 -46.18 -39.89
C SER A 296 -20.04 -44.82 -40.03
N GLY A 297 -19.54 -43.80 -40.75
CA GLY A 297 -18.25 -43.61 -41.44
C GLY A 297 -18.25 -42.42 -42.43
N GLY A 298 -17.06 -41.90 -42.81
CA GLY A 298 -16.87 -40.76 -43.75
C GLY A 298 -16.80 -39.39 -43.04
N ILE A 299 -15.84 -38.46 -43.23
CA ILE A 299 -14.89 -38.04 -44.29
C ILE A 299 -15.44 -36.95 -45.24
N SER A 300 -14.67 -35.85 -45.35
CA SER A 300 -14.75 -34.73 -46.32
C SER A 300 -15.94 -33.74 -46.18
N SER A 301 -15.81 -32.46 -46.56
CA SER A 301 -14.63 -31.68 -47.00
C SER A 301 -14.87 -30.16 -46.93
N ARG A 302 -13.80 -29.37 -47.04
CA ARG A 302 -13.67 -28.01 -47.64
C ARG A 302 -14.96 -27.28 -48.06
N THR A 303 -15.01 -25.96 -47.78
CA THR A 303 -14.76 -24.89 -48.79
C THR A 303 -14.43 -23.58 -48.04
N GLU A 304 -13.92 -22.57 -48.76
CA GLU A 304 -13.28 -21.37 -48.23
C GLU A 304 -14.24 -20.18 -47.97
N ALA A 305 -13.69 -19.18 -47.28
CA ALA A 305 -14.08 -17.77 -47.17
C ALA A 305 -15.39 -17.27 -47.80
N ASN A 306 -16.11 -16.44 -47.03
CA ASN A 306 -16.55 -15.15 -47.55
C ASN A 306 -16.63 -14.07 -46.47
N LEU A 307 -16.22 -12.85 -46.84
CA LEU A 307 -16.47 -11.63 -46.08
C LEU A 307 -17.85 -11.10 -46.48
N ALA A 308 -18.78 -11.06 -45.54
CA ALA A 308 -20.05 -10.36 -45.70
C ALA A 308 -20.28 -9.44 -44.50
N VAL A 309 -20.32 -8.13 -44.78
CA VAL A 309 -20.81 -7.11 -43.84
C VAL A 309 -22.22 -6.74 -44.32
N ASP A 310 -23.21 -6.82 -43.43
CA ASP A 310 -24.19 -5.73 -43.29
C ASP A 310 -24.92 -5.81 -41.95
N PRO A 311 -25.53 -4.70 -41.49
CA PRO A 311 -25.96 -4.54 -40.10
C PRO A 311 -27.41 -4.99 -39.86
N THR A 312 -27.70 -5.39 -38.63
CA THR A 312 -29.06 -5.34 -38.07
C THR A 312 -29.08 -4.36 -36.91
N GLU A 313 -29.81 -3.27 -37.09
CA GLU A 313 -30.02 -2.26 -36.06
C GLU A 313 -30.99 -2.80 -35.00
N THR A 314 -30.58 -2.78 -33.74
CA THR A 314 -31.51 -2.91 -32.61
C THR A 314 -31.37 -1.67 -31.72
N HIS A 315 -32.38 -0.80 -31.77
CA HIS A 315 -32.49 0.38 -30.93
C HIS A 315 -32.73 -0.01 -29.46
N GLY A 316 -31.65 -0.35 -28.74
CA GLY A 316 -31.65 -0.62 -27.30
C GLY A 316 -31.13 0.57 -26.49
N SER A 317 -31.87 1.68 -26.43
CA SER A 317 -31.49 2.84 -25.62
C SER A 317 -31.73 2.57 -24.13
N ALA A 318 -30.75 1.94 -23.47
CA ALA A 318 -30.72 1.69 -22.04
C ALA A 318 -29.45 2.33 -21.45
N CYS A 319 -29.62 3.43 -20.71
CA CYS A 319 -28.51 4.10 -20.04
C CYS A 319 -27.96 3.20 -18.92
N SER A 320 -26.81 2.57 -19.16
CA SER A 320 -26.21 1.58 -18.28
C SER A 320 -25.25 2.23 -17.29
N THR A 321 -25.75 2.65 -16.13
CA THR A 321 -24.93 2.95 -14.94
C THR A 321 -24.42 1.66 -14.31
N GLY A 322 -23.56 0.94 -15.05
CA GLY A 322 -22.73 -0.14 -14.53
C GLY A 322 -21.44 0.40 -13.91
N ALA A 323 -20.72 -0.45 -13.17
CA ALA A 323 -19.39 -0.10 -12.66
C ALA A 323 -18.43 0.22 -13.81
N SER A 324 -17.57 1.22 -13.62
CA SER A 324 -16.52 1.57 -14.59
C SER A 324 -15.59 0.37 -14.81
N PRO A 325 -15.50 -0.23 -16.01
CA PRO A 325 -14.55 -1.30 -16.27
C PRO A 325 -13.12 -0.89 -15.93
N VAL A 326 -12.48 -1.69 -15.09
CA VAL A 326 -11.03 -1.65 -14.89
C VAL A 326 -10.37 -2.30 -16.10
N VAL A 327 -9.33 -1.67 -16.62
CA VAL A 327 -8.67 -2.02 -17.89
C VAL A 327 -7.32 -2.62 -17.54
N GLU A 328 -7.33 -3.93 -17.32
CA GLU A 328 -6.16 -4.70 -16.87
C GLU A 328 -5.57 -5.56 -18.01
N THR A 329 -6.33 -5.84 -19.06
CA THR A 329 -5.84 -6.64 -20.20
C THR A 329 -5.62 -5.81 -21.46
N LEU A 330 -4.79 -6.35 -22.36
CA LEU A 330 -4.58 -5.80 -23.70
C LEU A 330 -5.89 -5.74 -24.52
N ALA A 331 -6.83 -6.66 -24.29
CA ALA A 331 -8.13 -6.68 -24.98
C ALA A 331 -9.01 -5.49 -24.56
N ASP A 332 -9.06 -5.20 -23.25
CA ASP A 332 -9.79 -4.07 -22.70
C ASP A 332 -9.19 -2.75 -23.18
N LEU A 333 -7.85 -2.66 -23.21
CA LEU A 333 -7.14 -1.48 -23.68
C LEU A 333 -7.40 -1.19 -25.17
N ILE A 334 -7.47 -2.24 -26.00
CA ILE A 334 -7.91 -2.16 -27.40
C ILE A 334 -9.40 -1.78 -27.48
N HIS A 335 -10.25 -2.22 -26.56
CA HIS A 335 -11.65 -1.80 -26.47
C HIS A 335 -11.78 -0.30 -26.15
N VAL A 336 -11.08 0.22 -25.13
CA VAL A 336 -11.03 1.66 -24.81
C VAL A 336 -10.61 2.48 -26.04
N LEU A 337 -9.55 2.06 -26.73
CA LEU A 337 -9.08 2.73 -27.94
C LEU A 337 -10.13 2.72 -29.07
N LYS A 338 -10.92 1.65 -29.20
CA LYS A 338 -12.05 1.57 -30.14
C LYS A 338 -13.20 2.50 -29.73
N VAL A 339 -13.60 2.51 -28.45
CA VAL A 339 -14.69 3.36 -27.94
C VAL A 339 -14.34 4.84 -28.09
N LEU A 340 -13.16 5.28 -27.64
CA LEU A 340 -12.76 6.68 -27.78
C LEU A 340 -12.62 7.12 -29.26
N LYS A 341 -12.20 6.21 -30.16
CA LYS A 341 -12.19 6.46 -31.61
C LYS A 341 -13.60 6.53 -32.21
N ARG A 342 -14.57 5.78 -31.68
CA ARG A 342 -16.00 5.83 -32.07
C ARG A 342 -16.65 7.13 -31.59
N TYR A 343 -16.47 7.47 -30.31
CA TYR A 343 -16.91 8.72 -29.68
C TYR A 343 -16.42 9.96 -30.45
N ARG A 344 -15.13 10.01 -30.84
CA ARG A 344 -14.55 11.06 -31.71
C ARG A 344 -15.06 11.07 -33.18
N ARG A 345 -15.86 10.09 -33.60
CA ARG A 345 -16.60 10.11 -34.88
C ARG A 345 -18.05 10.55 -34.71
N GLN A 346 -18.62 10.36 -33.52
CA GLN A 346 -20.00 10.75 -33.17
C GLN A 346 -20.12 12.23 -32.73
N HIS A 347 -19.04 12.83 -32.24
CA HIS A 347 -19.02 14.23 -31.80
C HIS A 347 -17.91 15.03 -32.47
N ASP A 348 -18.25 16.21 -33.02
CA ASP A 348 -17.27 17.15 -33.60
C ASP A 348 -16.30 17.71 -32.55
N THR A 349 -16.79 17.92 -31.32
CA THR A 349 -16.06 18.44 -30.15
C THR A 349 -16.26 17.54 -28.93
N GLY A 350 -15.92 16.25 -29.07
CA GLY A 350 -16.04 15.28 -27.98
C GLY A 350 -15.23 15.66 -26.74
N LEU A 351 -15.81 15.46 -25.55
CA LEU A 351 -15.18 15.75 -24.26
C LEU A 351 -14.72 14.44 -23.59
N VAL A 352 -13.48 14.43 -23.10
CA VAL A 352 -12.94 13.34 -22.27
C VAL A 352 -12.44 13.95 -20.97
N ALA A 353 -13.07 13.60 -19.85
CA ALA A 353 -12.53 13.87 -18.53
C ALA A 353 -11.38 12.87 -18.24
N VAL A 354 -10.30 13.39 -17.66
CA VAL A 354 -9.04 12.66 -17.44
C VAL A 354 -8.56 12.93 -16.01
N HIS A 355 -8.35 11.85 -15.26
CA HIS A 355 -7.74 11.88 -13.94
C HIS A 355 -6.62 10.84 -13.90
N ILE A 356 -5.40 11.30 -13.63
CA ILE A 356 -4.17 10.48 -13.60
C ILE A 356 -3.69 10.46 -12.15
N GLU A 357 -3.48 9.29 -11.56
CA GLU A 357 -2.75 9.14 -10.30
C GLU A 357 -1.45 8.35 -10.50
N ARG A 358 -0.81 7.92 -9.41
CA ARG A 358 0.50 7.26 -9.45
C ARG A 358 0.44 5.88 -10.12
N ASP A 359 -0.74 5.26 -10.08
CA ASP A 359 -1.03 3.86 -10.30
C ASP A 359 -2.15 3.64 -11.32
N ALA A 360 -3.18 4.49 -11.38
CA ALA A 360 -4.27 4.40 -12.34
C ALA A 360 -4.48 5.67 -13.18
N VAL A 361 -5.14 5.53 -14.33
CA VAL A 361 -5.69 6.65 -15.14
C VAL A 361 -7.16 6.41 -15.43
N ALA A 362 -8.04 7.24 -14.86
CA ALA A 362 -9.45 7.26 -15.21
C ALA A 362 -9.68 8.14 -16.45
N LEU A 363 -10.42 7.58 -17.42
CA LEU A 363 -10.87 8.24 -18.65
C LEU A 363 -12.38 8.15 -18.75
N ALA A 364 -13.09 9.27 -18.75
CA ALA A 364 -14.55 9.32 -18.85
C ALA A 364 -15.03 10.17 -20.02
N THR A 365 -15.97 9.63 -20.80
CA THR A 365 -16.79 10.39 -21.77
C THR A 365 -18.19 10.62 -21.18
N MET A 366 -19.11 11.17 -21.96
CA MET A 366 -20.54 11.23 -21.58
C MET A 366 -21.24 9.86 -21.61
N GLU A 367 -20.62 8.84 -22.22
CA GLU A 367 -21.23 7.52 -22.48
C GLU A 367 -20.54 6.36 -21.73
N SER A 368 -19.28 6.54 -21.31
CA SER A 368 -18.43 5.45 -20.79
C SER A 368 -17.31 5.96 -19.90
N THR A 369 -17.04 5.27 -18.79
CA THR A 369 -15.89 5.53 -17.91
C THR A 369 -15.01 4.29 -17.81
N PHE A 370 -13.70 4.47 -17.92
CA PHE A 370 -12.68 3.43 -17.84
C PHE A 370 -11.67 3.78 -16.76
N VAL A 371 -11.17 2.80 -16.01
CA VAL A 371 -10.05 2.96 -15.08
C VAL A 371 -8.89 2.09 -15.55
N VAL A 372 -7.81 2.71 -16.01
CA VAL A 372 -6.68 2.01 -16.64
C VAL A 372 -5.56 1.82 -15.64
N ASP A 373 -5.20 0.56 -15.36
CA ASP A 373 -4.07 0.25 -14.49
C ASP A 373 -2.73 0.59 -15.19
N LEU A 374 -1.79 1.13 -14.42
CA LEU A 374 -0.43 1.41 -14.85
C LEU A 374 0.60 0.45 -14.23
N TYR A 375 0.19 -0.53 -13.43
CA TYR A 375 1.08 -1.55 -12.85
C TYR A 375 1.26 -2.78 -13.74
N VAL A 376 0.34 -3.11 -14.66
CA VAL A 376 0.50 -4.20 -15.63
C VAL A 376 1.83 -4.10 -16.39
N THR A 377 2.82 -4.93 -16.03
CA THR A 377 4.19 -4.84 -16.57
C THR A 377 4.38 -5.49 -17.94
N ASP A 378 3.30 -5.92 -18.61
CA ASP A 378 3.39 -6.57 -19.92
C ASP A 378 3.87 -5.58 -21.01
N PRO A 379 4.91 -5.91 -21.81
CA PRO A 379 5.44 -4.97 -22.82
C PRO A 379 4.46 -4.60 -23.94
N LEU A 380 3.54 -5.50 -24.32
CA LEU A 380 2.54 -5.23 -25.36
C LEU A 380 1.42 -4.36 -24.82
N TYR A 381 0.99 -4.58 -23.57
CA TYR A 381 0.10 -3.69 -22.83
C TYR A 381 0.71 -2.29 -22.71
N GLN A 382 1.93 -2.16 -22.16
CA GLN A 382 2.60 -0.87 -21.97
C GLN A 382 2.84 -0.13 -23.30
N SER A 383 3.23 -0.83 -24.37
CA SER A 383 3.35 -0.24 -25.71
C SER A 383 2.00 0.23 -26.25
N THR A 384 0.93 -0.56 -26.07
CA THR A 384 -0.42 -0.19 -26.51
C THR A 384 -0.99 0.97 -25.68
N LEU A 385 -0.61 1.05 -24.40
CA LEU A 385 -1.02 2.08 -23.46
C LEU A 385 -0.37 3.43 -23.78
N PHE A 386 0.94 3.42 -24.08
CA PHE A 386 1.63 4.58 -24.65
C PHE A 386 0.95 5.05 -25.94
N ASN A 387 0.62 4.13 -26.86
CA ASN A 387 -0.08 4.45 -28.12
C ASN A 387 -1.49 5.03 -27.90
N LEU A 388 -2.24 4.54 -26.90
CA LEU A 388 -3.53 5.10 -26.48
C LEU A 388 -3.38 6.55 -26.01
N PHE A 389 -2.43 6.81 -25.12
CA PHE A 389 -2.20 8.15 -24.57
C PHE A 389 -1.62 9.13 -25.60
N ALA A 390 -0.63 8.71 -26.40
CA ALA A 390 -0.07 9.51 -27.48
C ALA A 390 -1.14 9.92 -28.51
N TRP A 391 -2.06 9.01 -28.85
CA TRP A 391 -3.24 9.33 -29.66
C TRP A 391 -4.20 10.29 -28.95
N LEU A 392 -4.49 10.08 -27.66
CA LEU A 392 -5.41 10.91 -26.90
C LEU A 392 -4.93 12.36 -26.79
N TRP A 393 -3.66 12.59 -26.42
CA TRP A 393 -3.10 13.93 -26.25
C TRP A 393 -3.02 14.71 -27.57
N SER A 394 -2.56 14.07 -28.65
CA SER A 394 -2.41 14.68 -29.98
C SER A 394 -3.75 14.96 -30.69
N ASN A 395 -4.83 14.27 -30.32
CA ASN A 395 -6.12 14.38 -31.00
C ASN A 395 -6.85 15.72 -30.73
N SER A 396 -6.78 16.63 -31.70
CA SER A 396 -7.38 17.97 -31.69
C SER A 396 -8.91 18.03 -31.86
N ARG A 397 -9.61 16.88 -31.95
CA ARG A 397 -11.08 16.83 -31.86
C ARG A 397 -11.62 16.34 -30.52
N LEU A 398 -10.73 15.97 -29.60
CA LEU A 398 -11.10 15.64 -28.22
C LEU A 398 -10.56 16.71 -27.26
N ALA A 399 -11.46 17.33 -26.50
CA ALA A 399 -11.10 18.18 -25.37
C ALA A 399 -10.80 17.30 -24.15
N LYS A 400 -9.55 17.33 -23.65
CA LYS A 400 -9.13 16.56 -22.47
C LYS A 400 -9.21 17.46 -21.24
N VAL A 401 -10.16 17.20 -20.36
CA VAL A 401 -10.46 18.02 -19.18
C VAL A 401 -9.94 17.32 -17.93
N GLY A 402 -9.11 17.98 -17.12
CA GLY A 402 -8.56 17.40 -15.90
C GLY A 402 -8.07 18.46 -14.92
N HIS A 403 -7.70 18.06 -13.71
CA HIS A 403 -7.15 18.98 -12.70
C HIS A 403 -5.64 18.77 -12.53
N ASN A 404 -4.85 19.83 -12.69
CA ASN A 404 -3.39 19.80 -12.66
C ASN A 404 -2.82 18.79 -13.68
N LEU A 405 -3.35 18.84 -14.90
CA LEU A 405 -3.25 17.78 -15.90
C LEU A 405 -1.88 17.74 -16.57
N LEU A 406 -1.30 18.88 -16.95
CA LEU A 406 0.00 18.92 -17.64
C LEU A 406 1.15 18.32 -16.80
N PRO A 407 1.32 18.68 -15.49
CA PRO A 407 2.32 18.03 -14.65
C PRO A 407 2.08 16.53 -14.48
N LYS A 408 0.82 16.09 -14.37
CA LYS A 408 0.49 14.67 -14.25
C LYS A 408 0.77 13.88 -15.53
N VAL A 409 0.53 14.47 -16.71
CA VAL A 409 0.90 13.88 -18.01
C VAL A 409 2.42 13.81 -18.21
N ALA A 410 3.19 14.77 -17.67
CA ALA A 410 4.65 14.71 -17.69
C ALA A 410 5.20 13.56 -16.81
N VAL A 411 4.65 13.36 -15.61
CA VAL A 411 5.00 12.21 -14.74
C VAL A 411 4.57 10.88 -15.36
N LEU A 412 3.43 10.86 -16.07
CA LEU A 412 2.98 9.69 -16.83
C LEU A 412 3.95 9.36 -17.98
N ALA A 413 4.48 10.36 -18.70
CA ALA A 413 5.47 10.15 -19.76
C ALA A 413 6.76 9.49 -19.24
N THR A 414 7.20 9.82 -18.02
CA THR A 414 8.37 9.18 -17.39
C THR A 414 8.17 7.72 -16.98
N LYS A 415 6.97 7.13 -17.13
CA LYS A 415 6.77 5.67 -17.01
C LYS A 415 7.10 4.89 -18.29
N PHE A 416 7.09 5.56 -19.45
CA PHE A 416 7.26 4.91 -20.77
C PHE A 416 8.65 5.12 -21.37
N ASP A 417 9.55 5.81 -20.66
CA ASP A 417 10.85 6.32 -21.16
C ASP A 417 10.75 7.11 -22.49
N CYS A 418 9.55 7.60 -22.82
CA CYS A 418 9.20 8.19 -24.11
C CYS A 418 8.31 9.43 -23.91
N PRO A 419 8.74 10.63 -24.35
CA PRO A 419 7.94 11.84 -24.21
C PRO A 419 6.75 11.85 -25.19
N PHE A 420 5.58 12.30 -24.73
CA PHE A 420 4.47 12.63 -25.62
C PHE A 420 4.81 13.90 -26.42
N THR A 421 4.81 13.80 -27.75
CA THR A 421 5.34 14.85 -28.65
C THR A 421 4.33 15.91 -29.08
N ALA A 422 3.03 15.70 -28.83
CA ALA A 422 1.97 16.61 -29.25
C ALA A 422 0.81 16.66 -28.25
N PHE A 423 0.37 17.87 -27.94
CA PHE A 423 -0.74 18.16 -27.02
C PHE A 423 -1.74 19.10 -27.70
N ALA A 424 -3.01 18.70 -27.76
CA ALA A 424 -4.10 19.51 -28.31
C ALA A 424 -5.30 19.53 -27.35
N ASN A 425 -6.00 20.65 -27.29
CA ASN A 425 -7.26 20.86 -26.55
C ASN A 425 -7.23 20.31 -25.10
N MET A 426 -6.16 20.57 -24.35
CA MET A 426 -6.10 20.24 -22.92
C MET A 426 -6.67 21.40 -22.09
N VAL A 427 -7.60 21.09 -21.19
CA VAL A 427 -8.30 22.03 -20.32
C VAL A 427 -7.99 21.69 -18.87
N ASP A 428 -7.20 22.52 -18.22
CA ASP A 428 -6.85 22.33 -16.81
C ASP A 428 -7.81 23.11 -15.89
N LEU A 429 -8.60 22.37 -15.12
CA LEU A 429 -9.58 22.90 -14.17
C LEU A 429 -8.94 23.71 -13.02
N ARG A 430 -7.63 23.56 -12.77
CA ARG A 430 -6.88 24.40 -11.81
C ARG A 430 -6.80 25.85 -12.27
N ASN A 431 -6.87 26.11 -13.58
CA ASN A 431 -6.78 27.45 -14.15
C ASN A 431 -8.11 28.20 -14.02
N ASN A 432 -8.25 28.99 -12.94
CA ASN A 432 -9.42 29.83 -12.61
C ASN A 432 -9.88 30.82 -13.72
N ARG A 433 -9.18 30.93 -14.86
CA ARG A 433 -9.55 31.79 -16.01
C ARG A 433 -10.90 31.42 -16.67
N ILE A 434 -11.50 30.28 -16.34
CA ILE A 434 -12.82 29.85 -16.85
C ILE A 434 -13.99 30.44 -16.01
N LYS A 435 -13.72 31.24 -14.96
CA LYS A 435 -14.77 31.94 -14.20
C LYS A 435 -15.41 33.09 -15.00
N ARG A 436 -16.46 32.75 -15.76
CA ARG A 436 -17.53 33.60 -16.33
C ARG A 436 -17.07 34.91 -17.01
N LYS A 437 -16.92 34.87 -18.34
CA LYS A 437 -17.44 35.96 -19.19
C LYS A 437 -18.88 35.64 -19.58
N ALA A 438 -19.84 36.16 -18.81
CA ALA A 438 -21.24 36.21 -19.17
C ALA A 438 -21.70 37.66 -18.96
N GLY A 439 -21.98 38.40 -20.04
CA GLY A 439 -22.41 39.79 -19.93
C GLY A 439 -21.69 40.85 -20.79
N SER A 440 -21.22 40.53 -21.99
CA SER A 440 -21.23 41.47 -23.14
C SER A 440 -20.88 40.72 -24.43
N GLY A 441 -21.57 41.02 -25.52
CA GLY A 441 -21.39 40.37 -26.81
C GLY A 441 -20.65 41.25 -27.81
N THR A 442 -19.55 40.72 -28.36
CA THR A 442 -18.99 41.03 -29.68
C THR A 442 -18.18 39.83 -30.16
N GLU A 443 -17.80 39.82 -31.43
CA GLU A 443 -17.40 38.63 -32.17
C GLU A 443 -15.99 38.10 -31.87
N GLY A 444 -15.70 36.91 -32.41
CA GLY A 444 -14.65 36.01 -31.96
C GLY A 444 -13.20 36.51 -31.97
N GLU A 445 -12.45 36.02 -30.99
CA GLU A 445 -11.00 36.12 -30.95
C GLU A 445 -10.39 34.76 -30.52
N VAL A 446 -9.55 34.18 -31.38
CA VAL A 446 -8.87 32.90 -31.14
C VAL A 446 -7.54 33.16 -30.43
N THR A 447 -7.50 32.95 -29.11
CA THR A 447 -6.28 33.12 -28.31
C THR A 447 -5.30 31.98 -28.52
N ARG A 448 -4.51 32.09 -29.60
CA ARG A 448 -3.34 31.25 -29.90
C ARG A 448 -2.26 31.52 -28.86
N ILE A 449 -1.70 30.48 -28.24
CA ILE A 449 -0.57 30.60 -27.30
C ILE A 449 0.73 30.36 -28.09
N GLU A 450 1.61 31.36 -28.10
CA GLU A 450 2.93 31.27 -28.71
C GLU A 450 3.98 30.71 -27.72
N ALA A 451 5.06 30.14 -28.26
CA ALA A 451 6.14 29.57 -27.46
C ALA A 451 7.14 30.66 -27.01
N PRO A 452 7.78 30.51 -25.83
CA PRO A 452 8.71 31.51 -25.32
C PRO A 452 10.02 31.55 -26.13
N GLY A 453 10.26 32.67 -26.80
CA GLY A 453 11.52 32.95 -27.51
C GLY A 453 12.66 33.37 -26.58
N THR A 454 13.90 33.18 -27.05
CA THR A 454 15.16 33.46 -26.34
C THR A 454 15.54 34.95 -26.33
N ALA A 455 15.94 35.49 -25.16
CA ALA A 455 16.77 36.71 -25.10
C ALA A 455 17.54 36.88 -23.77
N THR A 456 18.86 37.11 -23.87
CA THR A 456 19.79 37.71 -22.88
C THR A 456 20.96 38.33 -23.66
N PRO A 457 21.74 39.31 -23.17
CA PRO A 457 21.70 39.97 -21.86
C PRO A 457 21.16 41.44 -21.99
N THR A 458 21.41 42.46 -21.16
CA THR A 458 22.70 43.09 -20.77
C THR A 458 22.50 44.05 -19.55
N GLU A 459 23.56 44.17 -18.73
CA GLU A 459 23.89 45.20 -17.72
C GLU A 459 22.82 46.12 -17.08
N LEU A 460 22.85 46.20 -15.74
CA LEU A 460 22.87 47.49 -15.05
C LEU A 460 23.52 47.40 -13.66
N THR A 461 24.80 47.76 -13.58
CA THR A 461 25.59 47.83 -12.33
C THR A 461 25.95 49.29 -12.04
N THR A 462 25.96 49.70 -10.76
CA THR A 462 27.08 50.37 -10.03
C THR A 462 26.58 51.30 -8.90
N ARG A 463 27.37 51.36 -7.81
CA ARG A 463 27.74 52.59 -7.04
C ARG A 463 27.07 52.93 -5.69
N ARG A 464 27.61 52.31 -4.63
CA ARG A 464 28.34 52.95 -3.50
C ARG A 464 29.21 51.84 -2.87
N ARG A 465 30.55 51.89 -2.73
CA ARG A 465 31.54 52.91 -2.24
C ARG A 465 31.31 53.33 -0.78
N LEU A 466 32.32 53.32 0.10
CA LEU A 466 33.68 52.73 0.09
C LEU A 466 34.30 52.82 1.51
N GLU A 467 35.54 52.30 1.69
CA GLU A 467 36.52 52.59 2.78
C GLU A 467 36.13 52.20 4.24
N ASP A 468 37.01 51.63 5.07
CA ASP A 468 38.29 50.90 4.83
C ASP A 468 38.43 49.75 5.88
N THR A 469 39.53 49.32 6.55
CA THR A 469 40.93 49.76 6.71
C THR A 469 41.88 48.56 6.93
N GLN A 470 43.18 48.72 6.67
CA GLN A 470 44.22 47.68 6.82
C GLN A 470 44.91 47.67 8.21
N GLY A 471 45.46 46.53 8.66
CA GLY A 471 46.34 46.46 9.86
C GLY A 471 46.72 45.02 10.30
N PRO A 472 48.00 44.67 10.61
CA PRO A 472 48.43 43.26 10.75
C PRO A 472 49.22 42.87 12.03
N PHE A 473 49.69 41.60 12.06
CA PHE A 473 50.75 40.96 12.87
C PHE A 473 50.45 40.19 14.18
N ALA A 474 51.35 39.21 14.43
CA ALA A 474 51.51 38.28 15.57
C ALA A 474 50.38 37.24 15.81
N GLY A 475 50.64 35.93 16.01
CA GLY A 475 51.89 35.16 15.84
C GLY A 475 52.54 34.64 17.14
N VAL A 476 51.96 33.60 17.75
CA VAL A 476 52.57 32.82 18.85
C VAL A 476 52.26 31.32 18.65
N GLN A 477 53.20 30.44 19.03
CA GLN A 477 53.11 28.97 18.91
C GLN A 477 52.39 28.30 20.10
N PRO A 478 51.94 27.03 19.96
CA PRO A 478 51.32 26.29 21.05
C PRO A 478 52.33 25.83 22.12
N ALA A 479 51.86 25.63 23.34
CA ALA A 479 52.62 25.02 24.44
C ALA A 479 51.87 23.84 25.04
N GLY A 480 52.59 22.75 25.34
CA GLY A 480 52.07 21.62 26.10
C GLY A 480 53.18 20.62 26.43
N ALA A 481 53.47 20.45 27.73
CA ALA A 481 54.23 19.33 28.32
C ALA A 481 54.22 19.44 29.85
N ALA A 482 54.17 18.28 30.54
CA ALA A 482 54.32 18.07 31.99
C ALA A 482 53.30 18.80 32.92
N LEU A 483 52.69 18.16 33.91
CA LEU A 483 52.99 16.89 34.60
C LEU A 483 51.83 15.88 34.52
#